data_AF-A0AAV7C9S3-F1
#
_entry.id   AF-A0AAV7C9S3-F1
#
_cell.length_a   1.000
_cell.length_b   1.000
_cell.length_c   1.000
_cell.angle_alpha   90.00
_cell.angle_beta   90.00
_cell.angle_gamma   90.00
#
_symmetry.space_group_name_H-M   'P 1'
#
loop_
_entity.id
_entity.type
_entity.pdbx_description
1 polymer ?
#
loop_
_entity_poly.entity_id
_entity_poly.type
_entity_poly.pdbx_seq_one_letter_code
_entity_poly.pdbx_strand_id
1 'polypeptide(L)'
;MKLLIALASLFLCWAVVLSLSLPRRIVNCDDQEAHEVANIGLQHVNAIHKTGYKFALNAVDNIIVQPVPTGEIIYLELDLLETKCPSLSPTPLENCHVRPVIDQAVEGDCDMKLFKHNGTYTITKANCKSGLDSAENIRRICPDCPPLAPLNNTQVVHAVDVALHKFNGGNNTAFYLLREIGRGKIQSGISNSVHVEFVIAASNCSIDDASSGDATCVEETGPDAHFGACSGSVVKIQGTVDEDVSVQCTIYENQPGIVSQAGAPQVPLAPSQTNVGQPHFHHNLHHPSMGPHSSESNSAEHLSAHAGHAVKRSLTGEPVPPNVPLRPVCPGRKIHF
;
A
#
# COMPACT_ATOMS: atom_id res chain seq x y z
N MET A 1 33.42 -48.20 -25.83
CA MET A 1 32.01 -47.99 -26.24
C MET A 1 31.12 -47.49 -25.09
N LYS A 2 31.11 -48.13 -23.91
CA LYS A 2 30.28 -47.69 -22.75
C LYS A 2 30.57 -46.27 -22.23
N LEU A 3 31.84 -45.83 -22.24
CA LEU A 3 32.24 -44.49 -21.78
C LEU A 3 31.77 -43.36 -22.73
N LEU A 4 31.77 -43.63 -24.05
CA LEU A 4 31.29 -42.70 -25.07
C LEU A 4 29.77 -42.51 -25.00
N ILE A 5 29.03 -43.58 -24.68
CA ILE A 5 27.57 -43.54 -24.49
C ILE A 5 27.22 -42.75 -23.22
N ALA A 6 27.98 -42.93 -22.13
CA ALA A 6 27.79 -42.18 -20.89
C ALA A 6 28.07 -40.68 -21.08
N LEU A 7 29.15 -40.32 -21.77
CA LEU A 7 29.46 -38.91 -22.09
C LEU A 7 28.40 -38.30 -23.01
N ALA A 8 27.97 -39.02 -24.06
CA ALA A 8 26.88 -38.56 -24.93
C ALA A 8 25.57 -38.36 -24.17
N SER A 9 25.25 -39.23 -23.20
CA SER A 9 24.06 -39.08 -22.35
C SER A 9 24.15 -37.87 -21.40
N LEU A 10 25.34 -37.55 -20.88
CA LEU A 10 25.57 -36.35 -20.07
C LEU A 10 25.46 -35.07 -20.92
N PHE A 11 26.02 -35.08 -22.14
CA PHE A 11 25.92 -33.95 -23.07
C PHE A 11 24.49 -33.73 -23.56
N LEU A 12 23.71 -34.78 -23.83
CA LEU A 12 22.28 -34.66 -24.13
C LEU A 12 21.50 -34.13 -22.93
N CYS A 13 21.82 -34.57 -21.71
CA CYS A 13 21.16 -34.09 -20.51
C CYS A 13 21.45 -32.60 -20.26
N TRP A 14 22.70 -32.16 -20.43
CA TRP A 14 23.08 -30.75 -20.33
C TRP A 14 22.47 -29.89 -21.44
N ALA A 15 22.40 -30.39 -22.68
CA ALA A 15 21.76 -29.69 -23.78
C ALA A 15 20.25 -29.52 -23.57
N VAL A 16 19.57 -30.51 -22.98
CA VAL A 16 18.16 -30.43 -22.58
C VAL A 16 17.94 -29.43 -21.44
N VAL A 17 18.83 -29.42 -20.42
CA VAL A 17 18.73 -28.48 -19.30
C VAL A 17 18.96 -27.03 -19.76
N LEU A 18 19.87 -26.80 -20.71
CA LEU A 18 20.10 -25.47 -21.29
C LEU A 18 18.97 -24.97 -22.22
N SER A 19 18.15 -25.87 -22.74
CA SER A 19 17.07 -25.54 -23.70
C SER A 19 15.69 -25.37 -23.04
N LEU A 20 15.55 -25.67 -21.75
CA LEU A 20 14.31 -25.50 -20.99
C LEU A 20 14.18 -24.13 -20.31
N SER A 21 15.27 -23.39 -20.10
CA SER A 21 15.19 -22.01 -19.59
C SER A 21 14.88 -21.06 -20.74
N LEU A 22 13.59 -20.78 -20.96
CA LEU A 22 13.16 -19.70 -21.84
C LEU A 22 13.78 -18.38 -21.37
N PRO A 23 14.33 -17.56 -22.28
CA PRO A 23 14.94 -16.29 -21.91
C PRO A 23 13.90 -15.35 -21.30
N ARG A 24 14.32 -14.58 -20.29
CA ARG A 24 13.48 -13.53 -19.70
C ARG A 24 13.11 -12.51 -20.78
N ARG A 25 11.85 -12.08 -20.78
CA ARG A 25 11.37 -10.99 -21.61
C ARG A 25 11.52 -9.68 -20.85
N ILE A 26 12.21 -8.74 -21.47
CA ILE A 26 12.35 -7.37 -21.00
C ILE A 26 11.10 -6.61 -21.43
N VAL A 27 10.39 -6.03 -20.49
CA VAL A 27 9.19 -5.20 -20.71
C VAL A 27 9.52 -3.77 -20.30
N ASN A 28 9.08 -2.78 -21.09
CA ASN A 28 9.24 -1.40 -20.68
C ASN A 28 8.20 -1.08 -19.60
N CYS A 29 8.62 -0.46 -18.51
CA CYS A 29 7.74 -0.07 -17.40
C CYS A 29 6.65 0.95 -17.80
N ASP A 30 6.82 1.66 -18.93
CA ASP A 30 5.81 2.55 -19.52
C ASP A 30 4.93 1.87 -20.60
N ASP A 31 5.10 0.57 -20.86
CA ASP A 31 4.27 -0.15 -21.83
C ASP A 31 2.89 -0.49 -21.25
N GLN A 32 1.90 -0.65 -22.14
CA GLN A 32 0.53 -1.02 -21.79
C GLN A 32 0.45 -2.29 -20.93
N GLU A 33 1.29 -3.29 -21.23
CA GLU A 33 1.35 -4.52 -20.44
C GLU A 33 1.81 -4.27 -19.00
N ALA A 34 2.82 -3.42 -18.80
CA ALA A 34 3.29 -3.07 -17.46
C ALA A 34 2.18 -2.38 -16.66
N HIS A 35 1.45 -1.44 -17.27
CA HIS A 35 0.32 -0.77 -16.63
C HIS A 35 -0.85 -1.71 -16.30
N GLU A 36 -1.15 -2.68 -17.16
CA GLU A 36 -2.18 -3.69 -16.90
C GLU A 36 -1.82 -4.55 -15.68
N VAL A 37 -0.59 -5.07 -15.62
CA VAL A 37 -0.10 -5.87 -14.50
C VAL A 37 0.00 -5.03 -13.21
N ALA A 38 0.44 -3.77 -13.32
CA ALA A 38 0.49 -2.83 -12.21
C ALA A 38 -0.90 -2.55 -11.62
N ASN A 39 -1.92 -2.37 -12.46
CA ASN A 39 -3.29 -2.17 -11.99
C ASN A 39 -3.82 -3.40 -11.23
N ILE A 40 -3.50 -4.61 -11.69
CA ILE A 40 -3.85 -5.85 -10.97
C ILE A 40 -3.16 -5.88 -9.59
N GLY A 41 -1.88 -5.54 -9.54
CA GLY A 41 -1.11 -5.43 -8.29
C GLY A 41 -1.71 -4.40 -7.33
N LEU A 42 -1.98 -3.20 -7.81
CA LEU A 42 -2.57 -2.09 -7.05
C LEU A 42 -3.95 -2.46 -6.48
N GLN A 43 -4.81 -3.07 -7.30
CA GLN A 43 -6.13 -3.52 -6.86
C GLN A 43 -6.02 -4.55 -5.74
N HIS A 44 -5.07 -5.49 -5.85
CA HIS A 44 -4.82 -6.46 -4.80
C HIS A 44 -4.36 -5.82 -3.49
N VAL A 45 -3.40 -4.88 -3.57
CA VAL A 45 -2.91 -4.12 -2.41
C VAL A 45 -4.07 -3.42 -1.69
N ASN A 46 -4.90 -2.68 -2.42
CA ASN A 46 -6.06 -1.99 -1.84
C ASN A 46 -7.18 -2.93 -1.37
N ALA A 47 -7.31 -4.12 -1.98
CA ALA A 47 -8.29 -5.10 -1.55
C ALA A 47 -7.92 -5.74 -0.21
N ILE A 48 -6.63 -5.99 0.06
CA ILE A 48 -6.16 -6.62 1.30
C ILE A 48 -5.83 -5.59 2.40
N HIS A 49 -5.53 -4.34 2.04
CA HIS A 49 -5.28 -3.27 2.99
C HIS A 49 -6.59 -2.76 3.60
N LYS A 50 -6.83 -3.08 4.89
CA LYS A 50 -8.09 -2.76 5.60
C LYS A 50 -7.96 -1.70 6.69
N THR A 51 -6.77 -1.16 6.88
CA THR A 51 -6.47 -0.05 7.81
C THR A 51 -5.92 1.13 7.01
N GLY A 52 -5.70 2.29 7.62
CA GLY A 52 -5.10 3.44 6.95
C GLY A 52 -5.88 3.94 5.73
N TYR A 53 -5.16 4.19 4.64
CA TYR A 53 -5.67 4.85 3.43
C TYR A 53 -5.40 4.02 2.18
N LYS A 54 -6.22 4.23 1.14
CA LYS A 54 -5.98 3.61 -0.17
C LYS A 54 -4.70 4.16 -0.79
N PHE A 55 -4.02 3.33 -1.56
CA PHE A 55 -2.84 3.69 -2.34
C PHE A 55 -3.19 3.88 -3.81
N ALA A 56 -2.50 4.79 -4.48
CA ALA A 56 -2.50 4.96 -5.93
C ALA A 56 -1.12 4.58 -6.49
N LEU A 57 -1.06 4.20 -7.77
CA LEU A 57 0.20 3.93 -8.46
C LEU A 57 0.97 5.24 -8.68
N ASN A 58 2.24 5.30 -8.29
CA ASN A 58 3.15 6.38 -8.65
C ASN A 58 4.05 5.98 -9.83
N ALA A 59 4.64 4.79 -9.79
CA ALA A 59 5.47 4.26 -10.88
C ALA A 59 5.51 2.73 -10.86
N VAL A 60 5.84 2.16 -12.02
CA VAL A 60 6.31 0.78 -12.09
C VAL A 60 7.83 0.84 -12.05
N ASP A 61 8.43 0.38 -10.96
CA ASP A 61 9.87 0.48 -10.76
C ASP A 61 10.61 -0.63 -11.48
N ASN A 62 9.98 -1.80 -11.60
CA ASN A 62 10.56 -2.94 -12.28
C ASN A 62 9.48 -3.93 -12.75
N ILE A 63 9.71 -4.56 -13.90
CA ILE A 63 8.90 -5.68 -14.36
C ILE A 63 9.77 -6.69 -15.12
N ILE A 64 9.71 -7.95 -14.69
CA ILE A 64 10.45 -9.05 -15.30
C ILE A 64 9.49 -10.20 -15.60
N VAL A 65 9.38 -10.56 -16.88
CA VAL A 65 8.56 -11.70 -17.33
C VAL A 65 9.47 -12.89 -17.61
N GLN A 66 9.22 -14.00 -16.91
CA GLN A 66 9.89 -15.28 -17.07
C GLN A 66 8.91 -16.30 -17.66
N PRO A 67 9.02 -16.62 -18.96
CA PRO A 67 8.22 -17.68 -19.54
C PRO A 67 8.58 -19.03 -18.92
N VAL A 68 7.57 -19.86 -18.71
CA VAL A 68 7.67 -21.24 -18.21
C VAL A 68 6.77 -22.15 -19.05
N PRO A 69 6.97 -23.48 -19.05
CA PRO A 69 6.18 -24.38 -19.92
C PRO A 69 4.66 -24.27 -19.73
N THR A 70 4.21 -23.87 -18.54
CA THR A 70 2.80 -23.77 -18.16
C THR A 70 2.25 -22.34 -18.18
N GLY A 71 3.02 -21.32 -18.60
CA GLY A 71 2.59 -19.91 -18.54
C GLY A 71 3.75 -18.93 -18.39
N GLU A 72 3.53 -17.84 -17.65
CA GLU A 72 4.55 -16.82 -17.37
C GLU A 72 4.59 -16.49 -15.88
N ILE A 73 5.78 -16.42 -15.30
CA ILE A 73 5.99 -15.85 -13.96
C ILE A 73 6.40 -14.40 -14.14
N ILE A 74 5.76 -13.49 -13.43
CA ILE A 74 6.01 -12.05 -13.50
C ILE A 74 6.48 -11.57 -12.14
N TYR A 75 7.62 -10.91 -12.10
CA TYR A 75 8.12 -10.18 -10.94
C TYR A 75 7.88 -8.69 -11.19
N LEU A 76 7.19 -8.04 -10.26
CA LEU A 76 6.73 -6.66 -10.39
C LEU A 76 7.12 -5.89 -9.13
N GLU A 77 7.64 -4.69 -9.33
CA GLU A 77 7.95 -3.73 -8.26
C GLU A 77 7.14 -2.46 -8.52
N LEU A 78 6.35 -2.05 -7.53
CA LEU A 78 5.47 -0.89 -7.62
C LEU A 78 5.85 0.16 -6.58
N ASP A 79 5.99 1.39 -7.04
CA ASP A 79 5.99 2.59 -6.19
C ASP A 79 4.57 3.13 -6.09
N LEU A 80 4.06 3.25 -4.87
CA LEU A 80 2.70 3.61 -4.53
C LEU A 80 2.67 4.85 -3.64
N LEU A 81 1.59 5.63 -3.72
CA LEU A 81 1.38 6.80 -2.87
C LEU A 81 0.03 6.76 -2.15
N GLU A 82 0.06 7.11 -0.87
CA GLU A 82 -1.13 7.26 -0.04
C GLU A 82 -2.09 8.31 -0.60
N THR A 83 -3.38 7.98 -0.61
CA THR A 83 -4.47 8.89 -0.96
C THR A 83 -5.13 9.49 0.27
N LYS A 84 -6.05 10.42 0.07
CA LYS A 84 -6.91 10.97 1.12
C LYS A 84 -8.09 10.07 1.49
N CYS A 85 -8.32 8.98 0.76
CA CYS A 85 -9.42 8.05 1.04
C CYS A 85 -9.01 7.02 2.07
N PRO A 86 -9.70 6.90 3.21
CA PRO A 86 -9.52 5.76 4.10
C PRO A 86 -9.80 4.45 3.37
N SER A 87 -9.14 3.36 3.77
CA SER A 87 -9.28 2.05 3.12
C SER A 87 -10.72 1.52 3.14
N LEU A 88 -11.47 1.83 4.20
CA LEU A 88 -12.88 1.48 4.36
C LEU A 88 -13.85 2.39 3.57
N SER A 89 -13.35 3.46 2.93
CA SER A 89 -14.20 4.34 2.11
C SER A 89 -14.70 3.59 0.86
N PRO A 90 -16.01 3.68 0.52
CA PRO A 90 -16.54 3.11 -0.72
C PRO A 90 -16.09 3.90 -1.96
N THR A 91 -15.47 5.07 -1.79
CA THR A 91 -15.01 5.93 -2.89
C THR A 91 -14.11 5.15 -3.86
N PRO A 92 -14.45 5.10 -5.16
CA PRO A 92 -13.58 4.49 -6.17
C PRO A 92 -12.19 5.12 -6.18
N LEU A 93 -11.15 4.33 -6.46
CA LEU A 93 -9.76 4.77 -6.35
C LEU A 93 -9.46 5.95 -7.28
N GLU A 94 -10.11 6.01 -8.43
CA GLU A 94 -9.98 7.07 -9.43
C GLU A 94 -10.40 8.45 -8.88
N ASN A 95 -11.28 8.45 -7.86
CA ASN A 95 -11.75 9.65 -7.19
C ASN A 95 -10.99 9.94 -5.88
N CYS A 96 -10.00 9.12 -5.55
CA CYS A 96 -9.17 9.28 -4.36
C CYS A 96 -7.91 10.08 -4.68
N HIS A 97 -7.90 11.35 -4.25
CA HIS A 97 -6.76 12.21 -4.49
C HIS A 97 -5.52 11.75 -3.71
N VAL A 98 -4.39 11.63 -4.42
CA VAL A 98 -3.07 11.40 -3.82
C VAL A 98 -2.70 12.58 -2.92
N ARG A 99 -2.11 12.28 -1.76
CA ARG A 99 -1.64 13.33 -0.85
C ARG A 99 -0.43 14.05 -1.46
N PRO A 100 -0.35 15.38 -1.35
CA PRO A 100 0.83 16.10 -1.78
C PRO A 100 2.01 15.81 -0.84
N VAL A 101 3.24 16.00 -1.35
CA VAL A 101 4.48 15.83 -0.57
C VAL A 101 4.44 16.56 0.78
N ILE A 102 3.95 17.80 0.80
CA ILE A 102 3.87 18.63 2.02
C ILE A 102 2.97 18.05 3.11
N ASP A 103 2.06 17.14 2.75
CA ASP A 103 1.22 16.43 3.70
C ASP A 103 1.88 15.16 4.26
N GLN A 104 3.12 14.86 3.87
CA GLN A 104 3.83 13.63 4.19
C GLN A 104 3.07 12.39 3.71
N ALA A 105 2.76 12.35 2.41
CA ALA A 105 2.20 11.16 1.79
C ALA A 105 3.03 9.93 2.16
N VAL A 106 2.38 8.84 2.56
CA VAL A 106 3.06 7.56 2.78
C VAL A 106 3.40 6.97 1.42
N GLU A 107 4.67 6.69 1.20
CA GLU A 107 5.16 5.96 0.03
C GLU A 107 5.09 4.46 0.33
N GLY A 108 4.62 3.68 -0.64
CA GLY A 108 4.51 2.23 -0.55
C GLY A 108 5.35 1.58 -1.62
N ASP A 109 6.34 0.78 -1.22
CA ASP A 109 7.16 -0.02 -2.13
C ASP A 109 6.71 -1.48 -2.03
N CYS A 110 6.25 -2.03 -3.16
CA CYS A 110 5.63 -3.35 -3.24
C CYS A 110 6.33 -4.28 -4.23
N ASP A 111 6.92 -5.36 -3.71
CA ASP A 111 7.43 -6.51 -4.45
C ASP A 111 6.33 -7.57 -4.63
N MET A 112 5.96 -7.84 -5.87
CA MET A 112 4.90 -8.79 -6.21
C MET A 112 5.38 -9.88 -7.17
N LYS A 113 4.85 -11.08 -7.00
CA LYS A 113 5.03 -12.20 -7.92
C LYS A 113 3.68 -12.66 -8.44
N LEU A 114 3.47 -12.55 -9.75
CA LEU A 114 2.28 -13.01 -10.42
C LEU A 114 2.57 -14.23 -11.29
N PHE A 115 1.56 -15.04 -11.51
CA PHE A 115 1.55 -16.11 -12.49
C PHE A 115 0.46 -15.85 -13.52
N LYS A 116 0.82 -15.85 -14.80
CA LYS A 116 -0.11 -15.70 -15.92
C LYS A 116 -0.27 -17.04 -16.62
N HIS A 117 -1.51 -17.51 -16.73
CA HIS A 117 -1.86 -18.74 -17.43
C HIS A 117 -3.16 -18.54 -18.21
N ASN A 118 -3.15 -18.86 -19.51
CA ASN A 118 -4.28 -18.66 -20.42
C ASN A 118 -4.89 -17.25 -20.33
N GLY A 119 -4.05 -16.22 -20.22
CA GLY A 119 -4.48 -14.82 -20.10
C GLY A 119 -4.99 -14.39 -18.72
N THR A 120 -5.09 -15.31 -17.75
CA THR A 120 -5.50 -14.98 -16.38
C THR A 120 -4.27 -14.75 -15.50
N TYR A 121 -4.29 -13.68 -14.72
CA TYR A 121 -3.22 -13.33 -13.76
C TYR A 121 -3.62 -13.74 -12.34
N THR A 122 -2.70 -14.37 -11.62
CA THR A 122 -2.87 -14.73 -10.22
C THR A 122 -1.67 -14.23 -9.41
N ILE A 123 -1.92 -13.46 -8.36
CA ILE A 123 -0.87 -13.02 -7.44
C ILE A 123 -0.52 -14.19 -6.52
N THR A 124 0.75 -14.59 -6.54
CA THR A 124 1.31 -15.70 -5.75
C THR A 124 2.09 -15.22 -4.54
N LYS A 125 2.60 -13.98 -4.58
CA LYS A 125 3.30 -13.32 -3.48
C LYS A 125 3.12 -11.81 -3.60
N ALA A 126 2.93 -11.13 -2.48
CA ALA A 126 2.97 -9.68 -2.39
C ALA A 126 3.62 -9.30 -1.06
N ASN A 127 4.65 -8.47 -1.14
CA ASN A 127 5.39 -7.94 -0.02
C ASN A 127 5.45 -6.42 -0.16
N CYS A 128 4.86 -5.69 0.78
CA CYS A 128 4.83 -4.24 0.72
C CYS A 128 5.43 -3.62 1.97
N LYS A 129 6.18 -2.54 1.79
CA LYS A 129 6.77 -1.71 2.84
C LYS A 129 6.29 -0.28 2.68
N SER A 130 5.94 0.37 3.78
CA SER A 130 5.62 1.79 3.78
C SER A 130 6.75 2.64 4.37
N GLY A 131 6.94 3.82 3.80
CA GLY A 131 7.84 4.86 4.27
C GLY A 131 7.12 6.21 4.34
N LEU A 132 7.57 7.05 5.26
CA LEU A 132 7.20 8.46 5.29
C LEU A 132 8.43 9.29 4.94
N ASP A 133 8.23 10.38 4.23
CA ASP A 133 9.29 11.36 4.09
C ASP A 133 9.66 11.97 5.45
N SER A 134 10.95 12.22 5.64
CA SER A 134 11.50 12.72 6.89
C SER A 134 10.95 14.10 7.20
N ALA A 135 10.72 14.39 8.49
CA ALA A 135 10.30 15.72 8.92
C ALA A 135 11.29 16.82 8.48
N GLU A 136 12.58 16.49 8.30
CA GLU A 136 13.59 17.42 7.81
C GLU A 136 13.37 17.78 6.33
N ASN A 137 13.14 16.80 5.46
CA ASN A 137 12.85 17.05 4.05
C ASN A 137 11.60 17.90 3.89
N ILE A 138 10.55 17.60 4.65
CA ILE A 138 9.32 18.36 4.63
C ILE A 138 9.54 19.80 5.09
N ARG A 139 10.32 20.03 6.15
CA ARG A 139 10.68 21.39 6.60
C ARG A 139 11.53 22.15 5.58
N ARG A 140 12.32 21.46 4.76
CA ARG A 140 13.06 22.10 3.66
C ARG A 140 12.13 22.56 2.54
N ILE A 141 11.07 21.82 2.26
CA ILE A 141 10.07 22.14 1.23
C ILE A 141 9.06 23.17 1.75
N CYS A 142 8.59 23.00 2.98
CA CYS A 142 7.62 23.83 3.66
C CYS A 142 8.04 24.04 5.14
N PRO A 143 8.77 25.12 5.45
CA PRO A 143 9.23 25.41 6.81
C PRO A 143 8.12 25.58 7.84
N ASP A 144 6.95 26.06 7.40
CA ASP A 144 5.79 26.33 8.25
C ASP A 144 4.85 25.12 8.41
N CYS A 145 5.08 24.04 7.67
CA CYS A 145 4.24 22.84 7.75
C CYS A 145 4.63 22.01 8.98
N PRO A 146 3.70 21.76 9.92
CA PRO A 146 3.98 20.86 11.03
C PRO A 146 4.14 19.42 10.51
N PRO A 147 5.17 18.68 10.95
CA PRO A 147 5.27 17.27 10.63
C PRO A 147 4.15 16.48 11.32
N LEU A 148 3.92 15.27 10.83
CA LEU A 148 3.03 14.32 11.49
C LEU A 148 3.52 14.03 12.92
N ALA A 149 2.59 14.10 13.85
CA ALA A 149 2.79 13.70 15.22
C ALA A 149 2.59 12.18 15.35
N PRO A 150 3.23 11.53 16.33
CA PRO A 150 2.90 10.17 16.71
C PRO A 150 1.41 10.03 17.04
N LEU A 151 0.76 8.98 16.54
CA LEU A 151 -0.68 8.77 16.75
C LEU A 151 -1.03 8.53 18.23
N ASN A 152 -0.08 8.05 19.02
CA ASN A 152 -0.21 7.88 20.48
C ASN A 152 0.17 9.14 21.29
N ASN A 153 0.47 10.26 20.63
CA ASN A 153 0.72 11.51 21.34
C ASN A 153 -0.55 11.92 22.09
N THR A 154 -0.40 12.30 23.36
CA THR A 154 -1.54 12.64 24.23
C THR A 154 -2.41 13.77 23.67
N GLN A 155 -1.82 14.74 22.98
CA GLN A 155 -2.58 15.82 22.34
C GLN A 155 -3.40 15.33 21.14
N VAL A 156 -2.86 14.37 20.37
CA VAL A 156 -3.58 13.74 19.25
C VAL A 156 -4.73 12.90 19.77
N VAL A 157 -4.48 12.06 20.77
CA VAL A 157 -5.50 11.20 21.39
C VAL A 157 -6.61 12.05 22.00
N HIS A 158 -6.26 13.09 22.77
CA HIS A 158 -7.23 14.06 23.32
C HIS A 158 -8.05 14.72 22.23
N ALA A 159 -7.40 15.20 21.15
CA ALA A 159 -8.10 15.86 20.05
C ALA A 159 -9.12 14.94 19.35
N VAL A 160 -8.77 13.66 19.15
CA VAL A 160 -9.70 12.66 18.62
C VAL A 160 -10.85 12.41 19.59
N ASP A 161 -10.57 12.25 20.87
CA ASP A 161 -11.56 11.99 21.90
C ASP A 161 -12.62 13.10 21.99
N VAL A 162 -12.17 14.36 22.14
CA VAL A 162 -13.10 15.50 22.23
C VAL A 162 -13.83 15.78 20.91
N ALA A 163 -13.19 15.53 19.76
CA ALA A 163 -13.85 15.66 18.46
C ALA A 163 -14.93 14.59 18.26
N LEU A 164 -14.66 13.33 18.62
CA LEU A 164 -15.63 12.24 18.56
C LEU A 164 -16.79 12.49 19.54
N HIS A 165 -16.48 12.91 20.77
CA HIS A 165 -17.49 13.28 21.75
C HIS A 165 -18.40 14.40 21.24
N LYS A 166 -17.81 15.46 20.65
CA LYS A 166 -18.57 16.55 20.02
C LYS A 166 -19.45 16.05 18.87
N PHE A 167 -18.93 15.16 18.03
CA PHE A 167 -19.70 14.59 16.93
C PHE A 167 -20.90 13.78 17.44
N ASN A 168 -20.68 12.87 18.41
CA ASN A 168 -21.74 12.05 19.01
C ASN A 168 -22.80 12.87 19.77
N GLY A 169 -22.45 14.04 20.31
CA GLY A 169 -23.41 14.97 20.91
C GLY A 169 -24.26 15.76 19.90
N GLY A 170 -24.02 15.58 18.60
CA GLY A 170 -24.84 16.14 17.53
C GLY A 170 -26.12 15.34 17.26
N ASN A 171 -26.82 15.68 16.18
CA ASN A 171 -28.04 14.99 15.76
C ASN A 171 -27.74 13.77 14.88
N ASN A 172 -27.01 12.80 15.44
CA ASN A 172 -26.68 11.55 14.75
C ASN A 172 -27.75 10.48 15.00
N THR A 173 -27.89 9.54 14.07
CA THR A 173 -28.85 8.43 14.18
C THR A 173 -28.31 7.23 14.96
N ALA A 174 -26.99 7.16 15.14
CA ALA A 174 -26.27 6.09 15.83
C ALA A 174 -25.17 6.68 16.71
N PHE A 175 -24.76 5.91 17.71
CA PHE A 175 -23.55 6.22 18.49
C PHE A 175 -22.31 5.64 17.80
N TYR A 176 -21.26 6.43 17.65
CA TYR A 176 -20.05 6.03 16.95
C TYR A 176 -18.87 5.80 17.90
N LEU A 177 -18.10 4.76 17.61
CA LEU A 177 -16.87 4.40 18.30
C LEU A 177 -15.66 4.77 17.42
N LEU A 178 -14.55 5.10 18.07
CA LEU A 178 -13.27 5.28 17.39
C LEU A 178 -12.78 3.92 16.86
N ARG A 179 -12.52 3.84 15.55
CA ARG A 179 -11.95 2.66 14.91
C ARG A 179 -10.44 2.76 14.76
N GLU A 180 -9.98 3.88 14.20
CA GLU A 180 -8.56 4.10 13.88
C GLU A 180 -8.23 5.58 13.86
N ILE A 181 -7.10 5.98 14.47
CA ILE A 181 -6.52 7.31 14.25
C ILE A 181 -5.63 7.20 13.02
N GLY A 182 -5.93 7.97 11.98
CA GLY A 182 -5.18 7.94 10.73
C GLY A 182 -3.99 8.88 10.74
N ARG A 183 -4.20 10.15 11.12
CA ARG A 183 -3.15 11.19 11.09
C ARG A 183 -3.35 12.19 12.24
N GLY A 184 -2.25 12.76 12.71
CA GLY A 184 -2.24 13.86 13.65
C GLY A 184 -1.16 14.88 13.30
N LYS A 185 -1.45 16.18 13.38
CA LYS A 185 -0.49 17.27 13.23
C LYS A 185 -0.64 18.22 14.40
N ILE A 186 0.47 18.51 15.09
CA ILE A 186 0.50 19.46 16.20
C ILE A 186 1.22 20.71 15.71
N GLN A 187 0.52 21.84 15.77
CA GLN A 187 1.08 23.14 15.44
C GLN A 187 1.12 24.00 16.69
N SER A 188 2.34 24.28 17.14
CA SER A 188 2.61 25.17 18.26
C SER A 188 2.93 26.56 17.71
N GLY A 189 2.18 27.56 18.15
CA GLY A 189 2.36 28.95 17.74
C GLY A 189 1.80 29.91 18.79
N ILE A 190 1.10 30.97 18.35
CA ILE A 190 0.36 31.86 19.25
C ILE A 190 -0.79 31.12 19.95
N SER A 191 -1.46 30.25 19.20
CA SER A 191 -2.41 29.25 19.70
C SER A 191 -1.85 27.85 19.44
N ASN A 192 -2.05 26.93 20.37
CA ASN A 192 -1.72 25.52 20.14
C ASN A 192 -2.89 24.86 19.43
N SER A 193 -2.69 24.35 18.22
CA SER A 193 -3.73 23.67 17.46
C SER A 193 -3.32 22.26 17.09
N VAL A 194 -4.24 21.31 17.27
CA VAL A 194 -4.07 19.91 16.93
C VAL A 194 -5.08 19.53 15.86
N HIS A 195 -4.60 19.08 14.71
CA HIS A 195 -5.44 18.59 13.61
C HIS A 195 -5.35 17.08 13.52
N VAL A 196 -6.48 16.42 13.40
CA VAL A 196 -6.57 14.95 13.38
C VAL A 196 -7.45 14.46 12.24
N GLU A 197 -7.09 13.30 11.70
CA GLU A 197 -7.91 12.52 10.78
C GLU A 197 -8.10 11.13 11.38
N PHE A 198 -9.34 10.65 11.46
CA PHE A 198 -9.67 9.39 12.11
C PHE A 198 -10.89 8.73 11.48
N VAL A 199 -11.01 7.41 11.68
CA VAL A 199 -12.10 6.58 11.21
C VAL A 199 -12.97 6.18 12.40
N ILE A 200 -14.28 6.23 12.21
CA ILE A 200 -15.29 5.84 13.18
C ILE A 200 -16.13 4.68 12.67
N ALA A 201 -16.69 3.90 13.57
CA ALA A 201 -17.61 2.81 13.28
C ALA A 201 -18.91 3.01 14.07
N ALA A 202 -20.05 2.77 13.44
CA ALA A 202 -21.33 2.74 14.15
C ALA A 202 -21.33 1.60 15.18
N SER A 203 -22.04 1.81 16.28
CA SER A 203 -22.20 0.83 17.33
C SER A 203 -23.65 0.39 17.46
N ASN A 204 -23.85 -0.72 18.16
CA ASN A 204 -25.17 -1.25 18.50
C ASN A 204 -25.93 -0.44 19.57
N CYS A 205 -25.36 0.67 20.05
CA CYS A 205 -25.97 1.54 21.03
C CYS A 205 -26.75 2.68 20.38
N SER A 206 -27.88 3.04 20.97
CA SER A 206 -28.43 4.39 20.79
C SER A 206 -27.57 5.43 21.53
N ILE A 207 -27.77 6.70 21.19
CA ILE A 207 -27.11 7.82 21.90
C ILE A 207 -27.50 7.84 23.39
N ASP A 208 -28.75 7.48 23.70
CA ASP A 208 -29.25 7.43 25.08
C ASP A 208 -28.62 6.27 25.87
N ASP A 209 -28.48 5.10 25.24
CA ASP A 209 -27.82 3.94 25.86
C ASP A 209 -26.37 4.25 26.22
N ALA A 210 -25.63 4.88 25.31
CA ALA A 210 -24.24 5.28 25.55
C ALA A 210 -24.12 6.33 26.66
N SER A 211 -25.08 7.25 26.76
CA SER A 211 -25.10 8.31 27.77
C SER A 211 -25.46 7.80 29.17
N SER A 212 -26.19 6.69 29.27
CA SER A 212 -26.57 6.08 30.55
C SER A 212 -25.40 5.41 31.29
N GLY A 213 -24.32 5.07 30.57
CA GLY A 213 -23.15 4.38 31.15
C GLY A 213 -23.37 2.92 31.51
N ASP A 214 -24.59 2.40 31.34
CA ASP A 214 -24.98 1.02 31.70
C ASP A 214 -24.86 0.04 30.51
N ALA A 215 -24.68 0.56 29.29
CA ALA A 215 -24.56 -0.24 28.07
C ALA A 215 -23.11 -0.35 27.59
N THR A 216 -22.64 -1.58 27.36
CA THR A 216 -21.36 -1.82 26.66
C THR A 216 -21.58 -1.72 25.15
N CYS A 217 -21.21 -0.59 24.57
CA CYS A 217 -21.31 -0.37 23.13
C CYS A 217 -20.21 -1.11 22.37
N VAL A 218 -20.59 -1.84 21.33
CA VAL A 218 -19.68 -2.57 20.45
C VAL A 218 -19.92 -2.15 19.01
N GLU A 219 -18.85 -2.18 18.20
CA GLU A 219 -18.95 -1.89 16.78
C GLU A 219 -19.93 -2.86 16.09
N GLU A 220 -20.74 -2.33 15.18
CA GLU A 220 -21.56 -3.14 14.30
C GLU A 220 -20.67 -3.94 13.34
N THR A 221 -21.12 -5.15 13.00
CA THR A 221 -20.36 -6.06 12.13
C THR A 221 -21.25 -6.62 11.02
N GLY A 222 -20.61 -7.01 9.91
CA GLY A 222 -21.32 -7.59 8.78
C GLY A 222 -21.91 -6.54 7.84
N PRO A 223 -22.99 -6.89 7.11
CA PRO A 223 -23.60 -6.01 6.09
C PRO A 223 -24.15 -4.70 6.64
N ASP A 224 -24.42 -4.64 7.93
CA ASP A 224 -24.97 -3.47 8.62
C ASP A 224 -23.86 -2.57 9.19
N ALA A 225 -22.58 -2.92 9.03
CA ALA A 225 -21.47 -2.14 9.58
C ALA A 225 -21.29 -0.82 8.82
N HIS A 226 -21.61 0.29 9.47
CA HIS A 226 -21.40 1.64 8.93
C HIS A 226 -20.09 2.23 9.45
N PHE A 227 -19.30 2.80 8.55
CA PHE A 227 -18.07 3.49 8.88
C PHE A 227 -18.17 4.97 8.50
N GLY A 228 -17.35 5.80 9.12
CA GLY A 228 -17.21 7.20 8.76
C GLY A 228 -15.77 7.65 8.82
N ALA A 229 -15.45 8.69 8.05
CA ALA A 229 -14.17 9.37 8.10
C ALA A 229 -14.35 10.79 8.63
N CYS A 230 -13.51 11.16 9.59
CA CYS A 230 -13.60 12.43 10.29
C CYS A 230 -12.31 13.22 10.17
N SER A 231 -12.46 14.54 10.08
CA SER A 231 -11.39 15.50 10.31
C SER A 231 -11.77 16.39 11.49
N GLY A 232 -10.85 16.53 12.45
CA GLY A 232 -11.03 17.32 13.65
C GLY A 232 -9.92 18.35 13.83
N SER A 233 -10.24 19.45 14.51
CA SER A 233 -9.27 20.44 14.96
C SER A 233 -9.60 20.87 16.39
N VAL A 234 -8.59 20.94 17.25
CA VAL A 234 -8.70 21.46 18.61
C VAL A 234 -7.73 22.61 18.76
N VAL A 235 -8.24 23.80 19.07
CA VAL A 235 -7.46 25.02 19.23
C VAL A 235 -7.54 25.49 20.67
N LYS A 236 -6.38 25.54 21.32
CA LYS A 236 -6.22 26.10 22.66
C LYS A 236 -5.67 27.52 22.57
N ILE A 237 -6.49 28.49 22.94
CA ILE A 237 -6.10 29.90 23.01
C ILE A 237 -5.37 30.14 24.33
N GLN A 238 -4.22 30.81 24.30
CA GLN A 238 -3.49 31.13 25.53
C GLN A 238 -4.32 32.09 26.40
N GLY A 239 -4.53 31.70 27.67
CA GLY A 239 -5.26 32.52 28.65
C GLY A 239 -6.76 32.21 28.75
N THR A 240 -7.30 31.27 27.96
CA THR A 240 -8.65 30.73 28.15
C THR A 240 -8.59 29.33 28.76
N VAL A 241 -9.65 28.96 29.50
CA VAL A 241 -9.84 27.59 30.00
C VAL A 241 -10.41 26.69 28.90
N ASP A 242 -11.26 27.27 28.05
CA ASP A 242 -11.96 26.54 27.00
C ASP A 242 -11.09 26.31 25.77
N GLU A 243 -11.31 25.17 25.13
CA GLU A 243 -10.71 24.76 23.86
C GLU A 243 -11.79 24.85 22.77
N ASP A 244 -11.44 25.40 21.60
CA ASP A 244 -12.34 25.40 20.45
C ASP A 244 -12.16 24.11 19.67
N VAL A 245 -13.24 23.34 19.54
CA VAL A 245 -13.25 22.02 18.90
C VAL A 245 -14.07 22.10 17.61
N SER A 246 -13.49 21.74 16.47
CA SER A 246 -14.19 21.57 15.19
C SER A 246 -14.11 20.12 14.76
N VAL A 247 -15.20 19.57 14.23
CA VAL A 247 -15.23 18.19 13.72
C VAL A 247 -16.18 18.11 12.52
N GLN A 248 -15.72 17.45 11.47
CA GLN A 248 -16.50 17.14 10.28
C GLN A 248 -16.33 15.66 9.97
N CYS A 249 -17.42 14.91 9.94
CA CYS A 249 -17.43 13.50 9.58
C CYS A 249 -18.27 13.27 8.32
N THR A 250 -17.84 12.32 7.50
CA THR A 250 -18.61 11.76 6.39
C THR A 250 -18.91 10.31 6.72
N ILE A 251 -20.17 9.99 6.95
CA ILE A 251 -20.64 8.62 7.15
C ILE A 251 -20.87 7.98 5.80
N TYR A 252 -20.37 6.76 5.63
CA TYR A 252 -20.58 5.99 4.41
C TYR A 252 -21.91 5.27 4.50
N GLU A 253 -22.79 5.53 3.54
CA GLU A 253 -23.99 4.72 3.37
C GLU A 253 -23.57 3.30 3.01
N ASN A 254 -24.22 2.30 3.63
CA ASN A 254 -24.17 0.95 3.12
C ASN A 254 -24.65 1.00 1.67
N GLN A 255 -23.87 0.46 0.75
CA GLN A 255 -24.34 0.23 -0.60
C GLN A 255 -25.13 -1.09 -0.59
N PRO A 256 -26.48 -1.09 -0.57
CA PRO A 256 -27.25 -2.29 -0.84
C PRO A 256 -27.03 -2.65 -2.30
N GLY A 257 -26.07 -3.53 -2.58
CA GLY A 257 -25.85 -3.98 -3.95
C GLY A 257 -24.43 -4.39 -4.33
N ILE A 258 -23.43 -4.24 -3.46
CA ILE A 258 -22.15 -4.94 -3.68
C ILE A 258 -22.13 -6.14 -2.74
N VAL A 259 -22.92 -7.16 -3.12
CA VAL A 259 -22.40 -8.53 -3.03
C VAL A 259 -20.97 -8.43 -3.49
N SER A 260 -20.01 -8.85 -2.67
CA SER A 260 -18.62 -9.01 -3.08
C SER A 260 -18.58 -9.46 -4.54
N GLN A 261 -18.24 -8.56 -5.44
CA GLN A 261 -17.46 -8.99 -6.56
C GLN A 261 -16.04 -9.04 -5.96
N ALA A 262 -15.46 -10.10 -5.37
CA ALA A 262 -15.61 -11.56 -5.47
C ALA A 262 -16.20 -12.11 -6.79
N GLY A 263 -16.16 -11.30 -7.83
CA GLY A 263 -15.85 -11.70 -9.18
C GLY A 263 -14.33 -11.52 -9.30
N ALA A 264 -13.58 -12.25 -8.46
CA ALA A 264 -12.41 -12.87 -9.05
C ALA A 264 -12.93 -13.57 -10.31
N PRO A 265 -12.27 -13.45 -11.48
CA PRO A 265 -12.39 -14.50 -12.47
C PRO A 265 -12.25 -15.80 -11.69
N GLN A 266 -13.26 -16.66 -11.70
CA GLN A 266 -13.19 -17.94 -11.02
C GLN A 266 -11.96 -18.65 -11.59
N VAL A 267 -10.83 -18.57 -10.88
CA VAL A 267 -9.72 -19.47 -11.08
C VAL A 267 -10.23 -20.78 -10.52
N PRO A 268 -10.47 -21.82 -11.34
CA PRO A 268 -10.96 -23.08 -10.82
C PRO A 268 -9.92 -23.59 -9.81
N LEU A 269 -10.32 -23.76 -8.54
CA LEU A 269 -9.57 -24.61 -7.63
C LEU A 269 -9.61 -26.02 -8.22
N ALA A 270 -8.55 -26.40 -8.92
CA ALA A 270 -8.31 -27.77 -9.29
C ALA A 270 -8.13 -28.62 -8.02
N PRO A 271 -8.61 -29.87 -7.99
CA PRO A 271 -8.65 -30.68 -6.79
C PRO A 271 -7.24 -31.04 -6.31
N SER A 272 -7.13 -31.10 -4.99
CA SER A 272 -5.99 -31.46 -4.16
C SER A 272 -5.07 -32.49 -4.82
N GLN A 273 -3.91 -32.02 -5.29
CA GLN A 273 -2.71 -32.85 -5.34
C GLN A 273 -1.68 -32.23 -4.41
N THR A 274 -1.30 -33.04 -3.44
CA THR A 274 -0.35 -32.80 -2.38
C THR A 274 0.97 -32.23 -2.90
N ASN A 275 1.50 -31.26 -2.15
CA ASN A 275 2.90 -30.79 -2.15
C ASN A 275 3.25 -29.55 -3.01
N VAL A 276 2.71 -28.37 -2.67
CA VAL A 276 3.33 -27.05 -2.94
C VAL A 276 3.07 -26.13 -1.74
N GLY A 277 4.13 -25.47 -1.25
CA GLY A 277 4.11 -24.65 -0.03
C GLY A 277 3.08 -23.52 -0.03
N GLN A 278 2.59 -23.21 1.17
CA GLN A 278 1.59 -22.17 1.45
C GLN A 278 2.09 -20.78 0.97
N PRO A 279 1.25 -19.97 0.29
CA PRO A 279 1.67 -18.63 -0.14
C PRO A 279 1.88 -17.72 1.07
N HIS A 280 3.07 -17.10 1.15
CA HIS A 280 3.44 -16.15 2.19
C HIS A 280 3.18 -14.72 1.70
N PHE A 281 2.30 -13.99 2.36
CA PHE A 281 2.02 -12.57 2.11
C PHE A 281 2.51 -11.76 3.32
N HIS A 282 3.40 -10.80 3.12
CA HIS A 282 3.83 -9.87 4.18
C HIS A 282 3.35 -8.46 3.82
N HIS A 283 2.35 -7.96 4.55
CA HIS A 283 1.69 -6.69 4.25
C HIS A 283 1.88 -5.69 5.39
N ASN A 284 2.89 -4.82 5.28
CA ASN A 284 3.20 -3.81 6.29
C ASN A 284 3.09 -2.40 5.69
N LEU A 285 1.89 -2.02 5.25
CA LEU A 285 1.57 -0.66 4.77
C LEU A 285 1.01 0.25 5.88
N HIS A 286 1.38 0.02 7.14
CA HIS A 286 0.85 0.83 8.24
C HIS A 286 1.62 2.15 8.37
N HIS A 287 1.00 3.15 9.02
CA HIS A 287 1.63 4.41 9.30
C HIS A 287 2.88 4.18 10.20
N PRO A 288 4.10 4.58 9.80
CA PRO A 288 5.35 4.30 10.52
C PRO A 288 5.48 4.88 11.94
N SER A 289 4.45 5.53 12.48
CA SER A 289 4.54 6.33 13.71
C SER A 289 4.59 5.52 15.02
N MET A 290 4.80 4.21 14.97
CA MET A 290 5.03 3.35 16.14
C MET A 290 6.53 3.29 16.50
N GLY A 291 7.19 4.44 16.67
CA GLY A 291 8.60 4.50 17.08
C GLY A 291 9.60 3.87 16.09
N PRO A 292 10.91 3.79 16.42
CA PRO A 292 12.01 3.57 15.47
C PRO A 292 12.14 2.12 14.96
N HIS A 293 11.08 1.31 15.03
CA HIS A 293 11.11 -0.06 14.54
C HIS A 293 10.42 -0.15 13.19
N SER A 294 11.09 0.36 12.16
CA SER A 294 11.04 -0.29 10.85
C SER A 294 11.39 -1.75 11.07
N SER A 295 10.39 -2.63 11.01
CA SER A 295 10.57 -4.05 11.28
C SER A 295 11.37 -4.66 10.13
N GLU A 296 12.69 -4.75 10.31
CA GLU A 296 13.55 -5.60 9.50
C GLU A 296 13.17 -7.07 9.77
N SER A 297 12.25 -7.62 8.98
CA SER A 297 12.11 -9.08 8.91
C SER A 297 13.27 -9.63 8.08
N ASN A 298 14.29 -10.12 8.80
CA ASN A 298 15.27 -11.05 8.27
C ASN A 298 14.55 -12.24 7.62
N SER A 299 14.75 -12.41 6.31
CA SER A 299 14.59 -13.70 5.65
C SER A 299 15.79 -13.86 4.73
N ALA A 300 16.80 -14.54 5.27
CA ALA A 300 17.94 -15.01 4.51
C ALA A 300 17.45 -16.06 3.52
N GLU A 301 17.41 -15.71 2.24
CA GLU A 301 17.61 -16.63 1.13
C GLU A 301 18.73 -16.02 0.30
N HIS A 302 19.91 -16.63 0.43
CA HIS A 302 21.15 -16.21 -0.18
C HIS A 302 21.09 -16.40 -1.71
N LEU A 303 20.79 -15.33 -2.45
CA LEU A 303 21.20 -15.23 -3.84
C LEU A 303 22.58 -14.57 -3.86
N SER A 304 23.60 -15.38 -4.11
CA SER A 304 24.97 -14.93 -4.39
C SER A 304 24.96 -13.89 -5.51
N ALA A 305 25.04 -12.61 -5.13
CA ALA A 305 25.44 -11.54 -6.02
C ALA A 305 26.97 -11.65 -6.17
N HIS A 306 27.44 -12.16 -7.31
CA HIS A 306 28.82 -11.94 -7.70
C HIS A 306 29.01 -10.44 -7.93
N ALA A 307 29.66 -9.79 -6.96
CA ALA A 307 30.17 -8.43 -7.08
C ALA A 307 31.22 -8.38 -8.21
N GLY A 308 30.78 -7.96 -9.39
CA GLY A 308 31.67 -7.55 -10.47
C GLY A 308 32.20 -6.16 -10.16
N HIS A 309 33.46 -6.07 -9.73
CA HIS A 309 34.18 -4.81 -9.59
C HIS A 309 34.14 -4.03 -10.91
N ALA A 310 33.63 -2.80 -10.87
CA ALA A 310 33.71 -1.85 -11.96
C ALA A 310 35.18 -1.46 -12.20
N VAL A 311 35.82 -2.12 -13.16
CA VAL A 311 37.12 -1.68 -13.71
C VAL A 311 36.83 -0.68 -14.83
N LYS A 312 37.22 0.59 -14.62
CA LYS A 312 37.34 1.59 -15.68
C LYS A 312 38.21 1.01 -16.81
N ARG A 313 37.62 0.72 -17.97
CA ARG A 313 38.37 0.48 -19.21
C ARG A 313 38.20 1.65 -20.15
N SER A 314 39.35 2.21 -20.53
CA SER A 314 39.54 3.30 -21.47
C SER A 314 38.92 3.00 -22.83
N LEU A 315 38.32 4.03 -23.43
CA LEU A 315 37.74 4.02 -24.77
C LEU A 315 38.83 4.05 -25.85
N THR A 316 38.81 3.07 -26.75
CA THR A 316 39.28 3.22 -28.15
C THR A 316 38.20 2.61 -29.03
N GLY A 317 37.70 3.40 -29.98
CA GLY A 317 36.33 3.31 -30.48
C GLY A 317 36.11 2.52 -31.76
N GLU A 318 34.82 2.32 -32.03
CA GLU A 318 34.25 1.98 -33.33
C GLU A 318 32.83 2.61 -33.41
N PRO A 319 32.35 3.08 -34.59
CA PRO A 319 31.23 4.00 -34.65
C PRO A 319 29.88 3.28 -34.56
N VAL A 320 29.05 3.70 -33.60
CA VAL A 320 27.64 3.30 -33.46
C VAL A 320 26.79 4.15 -34.43
N PRO A 321 25.85 3.55 -35.21
CA PRO A 321 24.98 4.30 -36.12
C PRO A 321 23.99 5.21 -35.35
N PRO A 322 23.55 6.33 -35.93
CA PRO A 322 22.78 7.35 -35.22
C PRO A 322 21.29 7.01 -35.16
N ASN A 323 20.66 7.38 -34.03
CA ASN A 323 19.23 7.43 -33.76
C ASN A 323 18.45 6.12 -33.51
N VAL A 324 18.54 5.63 -32.27
CA VAL A 324 17.35 5.21 -31.51
C VAL A 324 17.55 5.71 -30.07
N PRO A 325 16.65 6.54 -29.50
CA PRO A 325 16.67 6.75 -28.05
C PRO A 325 16.31 5.40 -27.42
N LEU A 326 17.29 4.73 -26.81
CA LEU A 326 17.03 3.61 -25.91
C LEU A 326 16.17 4.17 -24.77
N ARG A 327 14.84 3.96 -24.84
CA ARG A 327 13.96 4.28 -23.72
C ARG A 327 14.47 3.55 -22.49
N PRO A 328 14.40 4.16 -21.29
CA PRO A 328 14.66 3.41 -20.07
C PRO A 328 13.69 2.23 -20.04
N VAL A 329 14.23 1.04 -19.78
CA VAL A 329 13.45 -0.18 -19.60
C VAL A 329 12.60 -0.03 -18.36
N CYS A 330 13.22 0.39 -17.26
CA CYS A 330 12.63 0.73 -15.97
C CYS A 330 13.64 1.61 -15.20
N PRO A 331 13.23 2.37 -14.16
CA PRO A 331 11.83 2.58 -13.74
C PRO A 331 11.03 3.34 -14.79
N GLY A 332 9.70 3.19 -14.72
CA GLY A 332 8.76 3.95 -15.53
C GLY A 332 8.69 5.42 -15.12
N ARG A 333 7.89 6.20 -15.85
CA ARG A 333 7.63 7.59 -15.52
C ARG A 333 6.81 7.70 -14.24
N LYS A 334 7.28 8.54 -13.31
CA LYS A 334 6.50 8.97 -12.13
C LYS A 334 5.24 9.72 -12.53
N ILE A 335 4.12 9.35 -11.93
CA ILE A 335 2.80 9.95 -12.17
C ILE A 335 2.61 11.19 -11.29
N HIS A 336 3.14 11.21 -10.06
CA HIS A 336 2.94 12.30 -9.11
C HIS A 336 4.22 13.07 -8.78
N PHE A 337 5.14 12.50 -8.01
CA PHE A 337 6.39 13.14 -7.56
C PHE A 337 7.45 12.09 -7.16
#